data_AF-A0A8T5ZRP9-F1
#
_entry.id   AF-A0A8T5ZRP9-F1
#
_cell.length_a   1.000
_cell.length_b   1.000
_cell.length_c   1.000
_cell.angle_alpha   90.00
_cell.angle_beta   90.00
_cell.angle_gamma   90.00
#
_symmetry.space_group_name_H-M   'P 1'
#
loop_
_entity.id
_entity.type
_entity.pdbx_description
1 polymer ?
#
loop_
_entity_poly.entity_id
_entity_poly.type
_entity_poly.pdbx_seq_one_letter_code
_entity_poly.pdbx_strand_id
1 'polypeptide(L)'
;IIRNANDNFPEIRGYKGITRYTYSQTGDRTPHINRHQLYKCLRDGSTLIVDRCQSFFESVDESRLWLSKELECTCSANLYAAFTATPSFGLHFDNHDVIAVQIEGIKKWKVYNPTYSYPLEDERSFDYLPPNT
;
A
#
# COMPACT_ATOMS: atom_id res chain seq x y z
N ILE A 1 -4.21 -8.09 3.54
CA ILE A 1 -2.87 -8.74 3.50
C ILE A 1 -1.84 -7.65 3.83
N ILE A 2 -0.89 -7.89 4.73
CA ILE A 2 0.02 -6.85 5.28
C ILE A 2 1.38 -6.91 4.59
N ARG A 3 1.89 -5.78 4.10
CA ARG A 3 3.21 -5.66 3.45
C ARG A 3 3.97 -4.38 3.85
N ASN A 4 5.26 -4.37 3.55
CA ASN A 4 6.10 -3.19 3.65
C ASN A 4 6.36 -2.55 2.28
N ALA A 5 6.54 -1.23 2.27
CA ALA A 5 7.15 -0.49 1.17
C ALA A 5 8.28 0.40 1.68
N ASN A 6 9.41 0.37 0.99
CA ASN A 6 10.57 1.21 1.25
C ASN A 6 11.32 1.39 -0.08
N ASP A 7 11.56 2.62 -0.50
CA ASP A 7 12.29 2.87 -1.74
C ASP A 7 13.79 2.66 -1.60
N ASN A 8 14.35 2.90 -0.40
CA ASN A 8 15.77 2.73 -0.13
C ASN A 8 16.19 1.26 -0.03
N PHE A 9 15.23 0.36 0.26
CA PHE A 9 15.46 -1.08 0.41
C PHE A 9 14.43 -1.89 -0.42
N PRO A 10 14.60 -1.98 -1.75
CA PRO A 10 13.65 -2.69 -2.62
C PRO A 10 13.45 -4.18 -2.27
N GLU A 11 14.47 -4.81 -1.70
CA GLU A 11 14.50 -6.23 -1.34
C GLU A 11 13.53 -6.61 -0.21
N ILE A 12 13.13 -5.65 0.62
CA ILE A 12 12.14 -5.85 1.68
C ILE A 12 10.72 -5.42 1.28
N ARG A 13 10.49 -5.05 0.00
CA ARG A 13 9.16 -4.70 -0.50
C ARG A 13 8.24 -5.92 -0.50
N GLY A 14 6.95 -5.66 -0.29
CA GLY A 14 5.92 -6.69 -0.29
C GLY A 14 5.92 -7.48 1.02
N TYR A 15 5.72 -8.80 0.90
CA TYR A 15 5.61 -9.73 2.04
C TYR A 15 6.95 -10.26 2.54
N LYS A 16 8.01 -10.04 1.75
CA LYS A 16 9.35 -10.59 1.98
C LYS A 16 9.95 -9.95 3.23
N GLY A 17 10.63 -10.76 4.03
CA GLY A 17 11.27 -10.33 5.28
C GLY A 17 10.36 -10.31 6.50
N ILE A 18 9.07 -9.98 6.39
CA ILE A 18 8.16 -9.94 7.55
C ILE A 18 7.28 -11.18 7.71
N THR A 19 7.29 -12.09 6.75
CA THR A 19 6.51 -13.33 6.81
C THR A 19 7.41 -14.49 7.23
N ARG A 20 7.01 -15.20 8.29
CA ARG A 20 7.55 -16.51 8.69
C ARG A 20 6.52 -17.58 8.33
N TYR A 21 6.97 -18.80 8.10
CA TYR A 21 6.07 -19.93 7.85
C TYR A 21 6.17 -20.97 8.97
N THR A 22 5.04 -21.56 9.34
CA THR A 22 4.97 -22.80 10.11
C THR A 22 4.46 -23.92 9.20
N TYR A 23 4.94 -25.13 9.44
CA TYR A 23 4.56 -26.31 8.68
C TYR A 23 3.78 -27.26 9.59
N SER A 24 2.63 -27.74 9.14
CA SER A 24 1.92 -28.84 9.80
C SER A 24 2.69 -30.16 9.60
N GLN A 25 2.30 -31.21 10.32
CA GLN A 25 2.85 -32.55 10.11
C GLN A 25 2.53 -33.11 8.71
N THR A 26 1.46 -32.63 8.08
CA THR A 26 1.05 -32.97 6.70
C THR A 26 1.76 -32.13 5.63
N GLY A 27 2.60 -31.16 6.03
CA GLY A 27 3.35 -30.29 5.11
C GLY A 27 2.65 -28.98 4.74
N ASP A 28 1.45 -28.73 5.29
CA ASP A 28 0.70 -27.50 5.02
C ASP A 28 1.43 -26.28 5.57
N ARG A 29 1.60 -25.27 4.72
CA ARG A 29 2.37 -24.07 5.04
C ARG A 29 1.46 -22.92 5.46
N THR A 30 1.52 -22.54 6.73
CA THR A 30 0.77 -21.39 7.27
C THR A 30 1.69 -20.17 7.40
N PRO A 31 1.37 -19.02 6.78
CA PRO A 31 2.11 -17.78 6.96
C PRO A 31 1.77 -17.10 8.30
N HIS A 32 2.79 -16.52 8.92
CA HIS A 32 2.69 -15.71 10.14
C HIS A 32 3.49 -14.43 9.97
N ILE A 33 3.02 -13.35 10.60
CA ILE A 33 3.79 -12.11 10.65
C ILE A 33 4.86 -12.22 11.74
N ASN A 34 6.11 -12.05 11.34
CA ASN A 34 7.21 -11.83 12.27
C ASN A 34 7.17 -10.38 12.77
N ARG A 35 6.50 -10.19 13.92
CA ARG A 35 6.33 -8.86 14.55
C ARG A 35 7.65 -8.15 14.80
N HIS A 36 8.69 -8.85 15.24
CA HIS A 36 9.98 -8.24 15.53
C HIS A 36 10.60 -7.63 14.26
N GLN A 37 10.60 -8.40 13.18
CA GLN A 37 11.13 -7.94 11.90
C GLN A 37 10.28 -6.84 11.29
N LEU A 38 8.94 -6.92 11.44
CA LEU A 38 8.04 -5.83 11.05
C LEU A 38 8.41 -4.53 11.77
N TYR A 39 8.46 -4.52 13.10
CA TYR A 39 8.81 -3.33 13.86
C TYR A 39 10.20 -2.79 13.54
N LYS A 40 11.17 -3.68 13.29
CA LYS A 40 12.49 -3.27 12.82
C LYS A 40 12.39 -2.52 11.50
N CYS A 41 11.75 -3.10 10.48
CA CYS A 41 11.55 -2.45 9.19
C CYS A 41 10.85 -1.08 9.32
N LEU A 42 9.82 -0.98 10.15
CA LEU A 42 9.10 0.29 10.35
C LEU A 42 9.98 1.37 10.99
N ARG A 43 10.82 1.00 11.97
CA ARG A 43 11.82 1.93 12.55
C ARG A 43 12.90 2.34 11.55
N ASP A 44 13.27 1.43 10.66
CA ASP A 44 14.27 1.65 9.62
C ASP A 44 13.69 2.38 8.39
N GLY A 45 12.45 2.86 8.49
CA GLY A 45 11.82 3.77 7.53
C GLY A 45 10.90 3.12 6.51
N SER A 46 10.57 1.83 6.67
CA SER A 46 9.51 1.22 5.86
C SER A 46 8.13 1.73 6.25
N THR A 47 7.24 1.77 5.27
CA THR A 47 5.82 2.05 5.45
C THR A 47 5.05 0.75 5.51
N LEU A 48 4.19 0.64 6.52
CA LEU A 48 3.21 -0.43 6.66
C LEU A 48 2.07 -0.18 5.66
N ILE A 49 1.69 -1.23 4.94
CA ILE A 49 0.53 -1.24 4.06
C ILE A 49 -0.37 -2.40 4.45
N VAL A 50 -1.65 -2.11 4.69
CA VAL A 50 -2.68 -3.12 4.87
C VAL A 50 -3.59 -3.06 3.65
N ASP A 51 -3.36 -4.00 2.71
CA ASP A 51 -4.18 -4.08 1.51
C ASP A 51 -5.58 -4.61 1.88
N ARG A 52 -6.61 -4.00 1.27
CA ARG A 52 -8.03 -4.29 1.53
C ARG A 52 -8.35 -4.19 3.02
N CYS A 53 -8.00 -3.06 3.63
CA CYS A 53 -8.15 -2.84 5.06
C CYS A 53 -9.61 -2.89 5.53
N GLN A 54 -10.59 -2.74 4.62
CA GLN A 54 -12.01 -2.96 4.91
C GLN A 54 -12.30 -4.36 5.49
N SER A 55 -11.49 -5.37 5.18
CA SER A 55 -11.66 -6.72 5.75
C SER A 55 -11.29 -6.81 7.24
N PHE A 56 -10.72 -5.74 7.81
CA PHE A 56 -10.30 -5.68 9.21
C PHE A 56 -11.05 -4.61 10.01
N PHE A 57 -11.66 -3.63 9.35
CA PHE A 57 -12.28 -2.48 9.99
C PHE A 57 -13.69 -2.26 9.42
N GLU A 58 -14.71 -2.54 10.23
CA GLU A 58 -16.12 -2.46 9.83
C GLU A 58 -16.51 -1.07 9.31
N SER A 59 -16.11 -0.01 10.01
CA SER A 59 -16.38 1.38 9.60
C SER A 59 -15.77 1.74 8.23
N VAL A 60 -14.64 1.12 7.86
CA VAL A 60 -14.04 1.29 6.54
C VAL A 60 -14.85 0.53 5.49
N ASP A 61 -15.38 -0.65 5.80
CA ASP A 61 -16.23 -1.41 4.88
C ASP A 61 -17.57 -0.71 4.64
N GLU A 62 -18.19 -0.14 5.68
CA GLU A 62 -19.39 0.69 5.57
C GLU A 62 -19.15 1.89 4.65
N SER A 63 -18.04 2.61 4.87
CA SER A 63 -17.65 3.75 4.04
C SER A 63 -17.39 3.35 2.59
N ARG A 64 -16.72 2.21 2.38
CA ARG A 64 -16.46 1.65 1.04
C ARG A 64 -17.76 1.28 0.34
N LEU A 65 -18.70 0.61 1.02
CA LEU A 65 -20.00 0.23 0.46
C LEU A 65 -20.80 1.46 0.05
N TRP A 66 -20.81 2.50 0.88
CA TRP A 66 -21.46 3.76 0.58
C TRP A 66 -20.83 4.44 -0.65
N LEU A 67 -19.50 4.60 -0.69
CA LEU A 67 -18.79 5.17 -1.84
C LEU A 67 -19.04 4.38 -3.12
N SER A 68 -19.01 3.04 -3.05
CA SER A 68 -19.29 2.18 -4.20
C SER A 68 -20.68 2.39 -4.77
N LYS A 69 -21.67 2.62 -3.90
CA LYS A 69 -23.04 2.91 -4.31
C LYS A 69 -23.15 4.28 -4.96
N GLU A 70 -22.60 5.32 -4.33
CA GLU A 70 -22.72 6.70 -4.83
C GLU A 70 -21.92 6.95 -6.11
N LEU A 71 -20.79 6.27 -6.29
CA LEU A 71 -19.94 6.42 -7.48
C LEU A 71 -20.26 5.40 -8.57
N GLU A 72 -21.19 4.47 -8.31
CA GLU A 72 -21.55 3.36 -9.20
C GLU A 72 -20.33 2.55 -9.68
N CYS A 73 -19.32 2.41 -8.82
CA CYS A 73 -18.07 1.71 -9.15
C CYS A 73 -17.57 0.84 -7.99
N THR A 74 -16.67 -0.10 -8.29
CA THR A 74 -16.08 -0.95 -7.26
C THR A 74 -14.99 -0.17 -6.51
N CYS A 75 -15.17 -0.01 -5.20
CA CYS A 75 -14.19 0.63 -4.33
C CYS A 75 -13.45 -0.41 -3.49
N SER A 76 -12.19 -0.14 -3.20
CA SER A 76 -11.39 -0.87 -2.22
C SER A 76 -10.55 0.09 -1.40
N ALA A 77 -10.19 -0.26 -0.17
CA ALA A 77 -9.44 0.61 0.72
C ALA A 77 -8.10 -0.03 1.10
N ASN A 78 -7.03 0.75 1.04
CA ASN A 78 -5.72 0.38 1.57
C ASN A 78 -5.34 1.35 2.69
N LEU A 79 -4.77 0.82 3.77
CA LEU A 79 -4.25 1.64 4.87
C LEU A 79 -2.74 1.76 4.73
N TYR A 80 -2.22 2.98 4.88
CA TYR A 80 -0.78 3.28 4.85
C TYR A 80 -0.38 3.94 6.16
N ALA A 81 0.66 3.40 6.82
CA ALA A 81 1.24 4.00 8.02
C ALA A 81 2.76 4.09 7.91
N ALA A 82 3.27 5.31 7.97
CA ALA A 82 4.69 5.64 7.89
C ALA A 82 5.14 6.30 9.20
N PHE A 83 6.31 5.93 9.70
CA PHE A 83 6.82 6.39 11.00
C PHE A 83 8.09 7.24 10.90
N THR A 84 8.57 7.49 9.68
CA THR A 84 9.77 8.28 9.41
C THR A 84 9.55 9.17 8.20
N ALA A 85 10.50 10.07 7.93
CA ALA A 85 10.48 10.93 6.74
C ALA A 85 10.88 10.19 5.45
N THR A 86 11.25 8.91 5.52
CA THR A 86 11.67 8.12 4.36
C THR A 86 10.49 7.93 3.39
N PRO A 87 10.66 8.32 2.11
CA PRO A 87 9.65 8.08 1.09
C PRO A 87 9.36 6.59 0.93
N SER A 88 8.08 6.25 0.82
CA SER A 88 7.62 4.87 0.68
C SER A 88 7.54 4.41 -0.77
N PHE A 89 7.26 5.37 -1.66
CA PHE A 89 7.09 5.19 -3.08
C PHE A 89 7.69 6.40 -3.80
N GLY A 90 8.36 6.14 -4.93
CA GLY A 90 8.83 7.16 -5.84
C GLY A 90 7.68 7.88 -6.52
N LEU A 91 8.01 8.82 -7.41
CA LEU A 91 7.01 9.48 -8.25
C LEU A 91 6.33 8.44 -9.15
N HIS A 92 4.99 8.33 -9.05
CA HIS A 92 4.19 7.36 -9.81
C HIS A 92 2.79 7.91 -10.09
N PHE A 93 2.10 7.27 -11.02
CA PHE A 93 0.65 7.30 -11.16
C PHE A 93 0.07 5.91 -10.84
N ASP A 94 -1.19 5.89 -10.46
CA ASP A 94 -2.03 4.69 -10.36
C ASP A 94 -2.92 4.58 -11.61
N ASN A 95 -3.37 3.36 -11.90
CA ASN A 95 -4.30 3.06 -13.00
C ASN A 95 -5.79 3.14 -12.59
N HIS A 96 -6.07 3.76 -11.44
CA HIS A 96 -7.40 3.90 -10.87
C HIS A 96 -7.50 5.22 -10.11
N ASP A 97 -8.72 5.68 -9.90
CA ASP A 97 -8.98 6.89 -9.12
C ASP A 97 -8.74 6.67 -7.63
N VAL A 98 -8.19 7.68 -6.95
CA VAL A 98 -7.79 7.60 -5.54
C VAL A 98 -8.44 8.73 -4.74
N ILE A 99 -9.15 8.36 -3.67
CA ILE A 99 -9.55 9.27 -2.60
C ILE A 99 -8.61 9.04 -1.41
N ALA A 100 -7.81 10.04 -1.07
CA ALA A 100 -6.87 9.98 0.06
C ALA A 100 -7.44 10.64 1.31
N VAL A 101 -7.58 9.88 2.40
CA VAL A 101 -8.07 10.38 3.70
C VAL A 101 -6.95 10.31 4.74
N GLN A 102 -6.56 11.46 5.30
CA GLN A 102 -5.55 11.52 6.35
C GLN A 102 -6.20 11.26 7.71
N ILE A 103 -5.75 10.20 8.41
CA ILE A 103 -6.28 9.84 9.73
C ILE A 103 -5.45 10.46 10.87
N GLU A 104 -4.12 10.35 10.81
CA GLU A 104 -3.23 10.80 11.88
C GLU A 104 -1.93 11.38 11.32
N GLY A 105 -1.39 12.40 11.97
CA GLY A 105 -0.13 13.03 11.58
C GLY A 105 -0.25 13.89 10.33
N ILE A 106 0.89 14.13 9.66
CA ILE A 106 1.00 15.03 8.51
C ILE A 106 1.72 14.30 7.38
N LYS A 107 1.15 14.37 6.17
CA LYS A 107 1.80 13.89 4.95
C LYS A 107 1.88 15.01 3.92
N LYS A 108 3.09 15.32 3.45
CA LYS A 108 3.31 16.28 2.36
C LYS A 108 3.17 15.58 1.03
N TRP A 109 2.17 16.00 0.23
CA TRP A 109 1.95 15.50 -1.12
C TRP A 109 2.50 16.47 -2.16
N LYS A 110 3.09 15.93 -3.23
CA LYS A 110 3.38 16.65 -4.46
C LYS A 110 2.60 15.95 -5.58
N VAL A 111 1.70 16.69 -6.21
CA VAL A 111 0.87 16.19 -7.32
C VAL A 111 1.24 17.01 -8.55
N TYR A 112 1.45 16.32 -9.67
CA TYR A 112 1.88 16.91 -10.93
C TYR A 112 0.82 16.68 -12.00
N ASN A 113 0.89 17.43 -13.10
CA ASN A 113 0.05 17.17 -14.27
C ASN A 113 0.34 15.76 -14.83
N PRO A 114 -0.67 15.06 -15.36
CA PRO A 114 -0.48 13.76 -15.99
C PRO A 114 0.53 13.85 -17.15
N THR A 115 1.51 12.95 -17.18
CA THR A 115 2.38 12.71 -18.35
C THR A 115 1.85 11.63 -19.28
N TYR A 116 0.87 10.86 -18.79
CA TYR A 116 0.20 9.80 -19.51
C TYR A 116 -1.28 9.80 -19.13
N SER A 117 -2.16 9.74 -20.13
CA SER A 117 -3.60 9.91 -19.95
C SER A 117 -4.32 8.56 -19.98
N TYR A 118 -5.25 8.36 -19.05
CA TYR A 118 -6.14 7.19 -18.99
C TYR A 118 -5.41 5.84 -19.00
N PRO A 119 -4.46 5.60 -18.07
CA PRO A 119 -3.75 4.33 -18.00
C PRO A 119 -4.69 3.14 -17.83
N LEU A 120 -4.42 2.08 -18.58
CA LEU A 120 -5.09 0.79 -18.48
C LEU A 120 -4.55 -0.03 -17.29
N GLU A 121 -5.24 -1.13 -16.97
CA GLU A 121 -4.94 -1.94 -15.79
C GLU A 121 -3.51 -2.51 -15.79
N ASP A 122 -2.98 -2.87 -16.95
CA ASP A 122 -1.65 -3.44 -17.13
C ASP A 122 -0.55 -2.38 -17.30
N GLU A 123 -0.91 -1.11 -17.43
CA GLU A 123 0.01 0.00 -17.67
C GLU A 123 0.49 0.60 -16.35
N ARG A 124 1.79 0.54 -16.11
CA ARG A 124 2.39 0.92 -14.84
C ARG A 124 3.31 2.10 -15.03
N SER A 125 3.29 3.01 -14.06
CA SER A 125 4.04 4.27 -14.11
C SER A 125 5.54 4.15 -14.38
N PHE A 126 6.16 3.02 -14.02
CA PHE A 126 7.59 2.79 -14.28
C PHE A 126 7.92 2.50 -15.74
N ASP A 127 6.91 2.24 -16.59
CA ASP A 127 7.09 2.04 -18.03
C ASP A 127 7.06 3.37 -18.81
N TYR A 128 6.76 4.49 -18.12
CA TYR A 128 6.56 5.81 -18.74
C TYR A 128 7.47 6.88 -18.13
N LEU A 129 7.65 7.98 -18.87
CA LEU A 129 8.47 9.10 -18.41
C LEU A 129 7.77 9.85 -17.27
N PRO A 130 8.50 10.18 -16.18
CA PRO A 130 7.98 11.00 -15.11
C PRO A 130 7.81 12.45 -15.56
N PRO A 131 6.98 13.25 -14.86
CA PRO A 131 6.93 14.70 -15.03
C PRO A 131 8.31 15.35 -14.94
N ASN A 132 8.55 16.39 -15.74
CA ASN A 132 9.71 17.26 -15.58
C ASN A 132 9.57 18.02 -14.26
N THR A 133 10.43 17.72 -13.28
CA THR A 133 10.45 18.33 -11.93
C THR A 133 11.45 19.47 -11.80
#